data_AF-A0A831L8G2-F1
#
_entry.id   AF-A0A831L8G2-F1
#
_cell.length_a   1.000
_cell.length_b   1.000
_cell.length_c   1.000
_cell.angle_alpha   90.00
_cell.angle_beta   90.00
_cell.angle_gamma   90.00
#
_symmetry.space_group_name_H-M   'P 1'
#
loop_
_entity.id
_entity.type
_entity.pdbx_description
1 polymer ?
#
loop_
_entity_poly.entity_id
_entity_poly.type
_entity_poly.pdbx_seq_one_letter_code
_entity_poly.pdbx_strand_id
1 'polypeptide(L)'
;MRRFLVITSLRRFNEEPHIHAKILVAALLISNGVRRDTEAVFYLTDVDKAVKILGQRVKRLFPDEESSVGFLRRAILGERLPGVVVKSSKHDLFTGLVIGPSDKERCTPTPPFTYVVQLEGYKAEVECGLGLERLPPHHQVVVVNINVDRILQGKPQL
;
A
#
# COMPACT_ATOMS: atom_id res chain seq x y z
N MET A 1 9.19 -0.35 9.67
CA MET A 1 8.53 -0.97 8.51
C MET A 1 7.21 -0.25 8.27
N ARG A 2 6.94 0.17 7.04
CA ARG A 2 5.68 0.80 6.64
C ARG A 2 4.92 -0.19 5.77
N ARG A 3 3.70 -0.57 6.13
CA ARG A 3 2.88 -1.43 5.29
C ARG A 3 1.70 -0.64 4.74
N PHE A 4 1.50 -0.69 3.43
CA PHE A 4 0.30 -0.18 2.79
C PHE A 4 -0.53 -1.37 2.33
N LEU A 5 -1.68 -1.59 2.97
CA LEU A 5 -2.60 -2.67 2.67
C LEU A 5 -3.72 -2.15 1.77
N VAL A 6 -3.69 -2.51 0.50
CA VAL A 6 -4.72 -2.21 -0.49
C VAL A 6 -5.73 -3.35 -0.48
N ILE A 7 -6.93 -3.07 0.04
CA ILE A 7 -8.07 -3.97 -0.05
C ILE A 7 -8.74 -3.74 -1.40
N THR A 8 -8.74 -4.77 -2.25
CA THR A 8 -9.30 -4.72 -3.61
C THR A 8 -9.78 -6.10 -4.05
N SER A 9 -10.09 -6.27 -5.34
CA SER A 9 -10.51 -7.52 -5.98
C SER A 9 -9.83 -7.66 -7.35
N LEU A 10 -9.77 -8.87 -7.92
CA LEU A 10 -9.32 -9.04 -9.31
C LEU A 10 -10.21 -8.28 -10.27
N ARG A 11 -11.54 -8.29 -10.03
CA ARG A 11 -12.50 -7.50 -10.81
C ARG A 11 -12.09 -6.02 -10.81
N ARG A 12 -11.92 -5.42 -9.63
CA ARG A 12 -11.58 -4.00 -9.49
C ARG A 12 -10.22 -3.66 -10.11
N PHE A 13 -9.25 -4.56 -10.03
CA PHE A 13 -7.95 -4.39 -10.71
C PHE A 13 -8.09 -4.40 -12.23
N ASN A 14 -8.96 -5.25 -12.79
CA ASN A 14 -9.18 -5.31 -14.23
C ASN A 14 -9.94 -4.09 -14.77
N GLU A 15 -10.89 -3.57 -13.99
CA GLU A 15 -11.67 -2.36 -14.34
C GLU A 15 -10.82 -1.09 -14.23
N GLU A 16 -10.04 -0.97 -13.15
CA GLU A 16 -9.28 0.24 -12.83
C GLU A 16 -7.82 -0.10 -12.44
N PRO A 17 -6.98 -0.60 -13.37
CA PRO A 17 -5.61 -1.01 -13.05
C PRO A 17 -4.73 0.18 -12.65
N HIS A 18 -5.00 1.35 -13.22
CA HIS A 18 -4.20 2.56 -13.05
C HIS A 18 -4.19 3.09 -11.61
N ILE A 19 -5.32 3.02 -10.87
CA ILE A 19 -5.33 3.46 -9.47
C ILE A 19 -4.45 2.56 -8.59
N HIS A 20 -4.43 1.25 -8.86
CA HIS A 20 -3.59 0.29 -8.15
C HIS A 20 -2.11 0.53 -8.40
N ALA A 21 -1.75 0.79 -9.66
CA ALA A 21 -0.40 1.15 -10.06
C ALA A 21 0.05 2.47 -9.39
N LYS A 22 -0.81 3.50 -9.37
CA LYS A 22 -0.55 4.76 -8.67
C LYS A 22 -0.33 4.57 -7.18
N ILE A 23 -1.12 3.71 -6.53
CA ILE A 23 -0.93 3.36 -5.11
C ILE A 23 0.41 2.65 -4.90
N LEU A 24 0.76 1.68 -5.75
CA LEU A 24 2.05 0.96 -5.68
C LEU A 24 3.24 1.92 -5.80
N VAL A 25 3.20 2.80 -6.81
CA VAL A 25 4.24 3.80 -7.06
C VAL A 25 4.32 4.78 -5.88
N ALA A 26 3.19 5.30 -5.40
CA ALA A 26 3.14 6.20 -4.24
C ALA A 26 3.68 5.56 -2.95
N ALA A 27 3.47 4.24 -2.79
CA ALA A 27 3.95 3.50 -1.63
C ALA A 27 5.46 3.30 -1.65
N LEU A 28 6.01 2.87 -2.80
CA LEU A 28 7.38 2.35 -2.86
C LEU A 28 8.39 3.31 -3.48
N LEU A 29 8.03 4.09 -4.49
CA LEU A 29 9.01 4.89 -5.24
C LEU A 29 9.24 6.26 -4.60
N ILE A 30 10.48 6.73 -4.72
CA ILE A 30 10.95 8.08 -4.40
C ILE A 30 11.81 8.56 -5.58
N SER A 31 12.16 9.86 -5.59
CA SER A 31 12.92 10.48 -6.68
C SER A 31 14.17 9.68 -7.09
N ASN A 32 14.93 9.15 -6.12
CA ASN A 32 16.20 8.45 -6.35
C ASN A 32 16.16 6.97 -5.96
N GLY A 33 15.00 6.31 -6.00
CA GLY A 33 14.94 4.86 -5.82
C GLY A 33 13.67 4.34 -5.15
N VAL A 34 13.84 3.34 -4.28
CA VAL A 34 12.76 2.61 -3.62
C VAL A 34 12.89 2.73 -2.10
N ARG A 35 11.77 2.98 -1.41
CA ARG A 35 11.65 2.93 0.04
C ARG A 35 11.84 1.49 0.53
N ARG A 36 13.06 1.18 1.00
CA ARG A 36 13.43 -0.19 1.41
C ARG A 36 12.68 -0.68 2.64
N ASP A 37 12.20 0.22 3.48
CA ASP A 37 11.43 -0.05 4.70
C ASP A 37 9.93 -0.19 4.47
N THR A 38 9.47 -0.12 3.20
CA THR A 38 8.06 -0.17 2.83
C THR A 38 7.67 -1.48 2.15
N GLU A 39 6.44 -1.94 2.44
CA GLU A 39 5.78 -3.03 1.73
C GLU A 39 4.41 -2.55 1.20
N ALA A 40 4.09 -2.88 -0.05
CA ALA A 40 2.75 -2.72 -0.60
C ALA A 40 2.09 -4.09 -0.69
N VAL A 41 0.91 -4.25 -0.09
CA VAL A 41 0.16 -5.50 -0.04
C VAL A 41 -1.18 -5.31 -0.74
N PHE A 42 -1.41 -6.04 -1.82
CA PHE A 42 -2.70 -6.08 -2.50
C PHE A 42 -3.45 -7.32 -2.05
N TYR A 43 -4.49 -7.14 -1.27
CA TYR A 43 -5.38 -8.23 -0.86
C TYR A 43 -6.60 -8.26 -1.78
N LEU A 44 -6.71 -9.33 -2.55
CA LEU A 44 -7.75 -9.59 -3.55
C LEU A 44 -8.84 -10.43 -2.89
N THR A 45 -9.93 -9.76 -2.50
CA THR A 45 -11.01 -10.31 -1.66
C THR A 45 -11.81 -11.40 -2.34
N ASP A 46 -11.95 -11.35 -3.66
CA ASP A 46 -12.71 -12.28 -4.50
C ASP A 46 -12.01 -13.63 -4.70
N VAL A 47 -10.69 -13.69 -4.52
CA VAL A 47 -9.89 -14.91 -4.69
C VAL A 47 -9.03 -15.25 -3.46
N ASP A 48 -9.29 -14.59 -2.33
CA ASP A 48 -8.57 -14.74 -1.05
C ASP A 48 -7.04 -14.81 -1.19
N LYS A 49 -6.48 -13.86 -1.96
CA LYS A 49 -5.07 -13.85 -2.35
C LYS A 49 -4.41 -12.53 -1.95
N ALA A 50 -3.27 -12.61 -1.26
CA ALA A 50 -2.43 -11.46 -0.94
C ALA A 50 -1.17 -11.46 -1.81
N VAL A 51 -0.92 -10.32 -2.48
CA VAL A 51 0.29 -10.07 -3.27
C VAL A 51 1.10 -8.99 -2.55
N LYS A 52 2.22 -9.39 -1.92
CA LYS A 52 3.10 -8.50 -1.17
C LYS A 52 4.29 -8.12 -2.05
N ILE A 53 4.56 -6.83 -2.19
CA ILE A 53 5.70 -6.27 -2.92
C ILE A 53 6.61 -5.59 -1.91
N LEU A 54 7.81 -6.14 -1.74
CA LEU A 54 8.79 -5.77 -0.72
C LEU A 54 9.75 -4.72 -1.28
N GLY A 55 9.72 -3.49 -0.74
CA GLY A 55 10.57 -2.39 -1.20
C GLY A 55 12.07 -2.71 -1.15
N GLN A 56 12.51 -3.45 -0.13
CA GLN A 56 13.91 -3.90 -0.01
C GLN A 56 14.41 -4.85 -1.11
N ARG A 57 13.50 -5.52 -1.84
CA ARG A 57 13.86 -6.59 -2.80
C ARG A 57 13.30 -6.37 -4.21
N VAL A 58 12.33 -5.47 -4.37
CA VAL A 58 11.69 -5.21 -5.65
C VAL A 58 12.70 -4.72 -6.69
N LYS A 59 12.56 -5.21 -7.92
CA LYS A 59 13.36 -4.78 -9.08
C LYS A 59 12.43 -4.55 -10.26
N ARG A 60 12.86 -3.68 -11.18
CA ARG A 60 12.14 -3.38 -12.44
C ARG A 60 10.70 -2.88 -12.21
N LEU A 61 10.49 -2.16 -11.11
CA LEU A 61 9.30 -1.32 -10.91
C LEU A 61 9.67 0.10 -11.37
N PHE A 62 8.95 0.60 -12.37
CA PHE A 62 9.18 1.91 -12.95
C PHE A 62 7.99 2.84 -12.62
N PRO A 63 8.20 4.16 -12.55
CA PRO A 63 7.18 5.11 -12.14
C PRO A 63 6.13 5.41 -13.24
N ASP A 64 6.42 5.08 -14.50
CA ASP A 64 5.46 5.27 -15.58
C ASP A 64 4.25 4.33 -15.43
N GLU A 65 3.09 4.84 -15.83
CA GLU A 65 1.80 4.21 -15.55
C GLU A 65 1.67 2.84 -16.23
N GLU A 66 2.06 2.73 -17.50
CA GLU A 66 1.99 1.46 -18.25
C GLU A 66 2.93 0.39 -17.69
N SER A 67 4.19 0.74 -17.37
CA SER A 67 5.13 -0.24 -16.81
C SER A 67 4.72 -0.69 -15.40
N SER A 68 4.20 0.23 -14.57
CA SER A 68 3.74 -0.12 -13.22
C SER A 68 2.46 -0.97 -13.23
N VAL A 69 1.54 -0.71 -14.16
CA VAL A 69 0.38 -1.59 -14.43
C VAL A 69 0.86 -2.97 -14.89
N GLY A 70 1.77 -3.02 -15.86
CA GLY A 70 2.35 -4.27 -16.36
C GLY A 70 3.03 -5.08 -15.27
N PHE A 71 3.84 -4.43 -14.43
CA PHE A 71 4.47 -5.07 -13.27
C PHE A 71 3.43 -5.66 -12.32
N LEU A 72 2.41 -4.87 -11.93
CA LEU A 72 1.41 -5.30 -10.97
C LEU A 72 0.53 -6.43 -11.51
N ARG A 73 0.18 -6.39 -12.81
CA ARG A 73 -0.54 -7.47 -13.48
C ARG A 73 0.22 -8.80 -13.37
N ARG A 74 1.51 -8.79 -13.68
CA ARG A 74 2.38 -9.97 -13.59
C ARG A 74 2.50 -10.48 -12.15
N ALA A 75 2.62 -9.58 -11.18
CA ALA A 75 2.63 -9.91 -9.75
C ALA A 75 1.31 -10.57 -9.31
N ILE A 76 0.17 -10.04 -9.74
CA ILE A 76 -1.17 -10.57 -9.45
C ILE A 76 -1.40 -11.94 -10.09
N LEU A 77 -0.88 -12.16 -11.30
CA LEU A 77 -0.89 -13.45 -11.99
C LEU A 77 0.05 -14.50 -11.35
N GLY A 78 0.86 -14.09 -10.37
CA GLY A 78 1.75 -14.99 -9.64
C GLY A 78 3.08 -15.28 -10.35
N GLU A 79 3.49 -14.42 -11.29
CA GLU A 79 4.82 -14.52 -11.87
C GLU A 79 5.91 -14.35 -10.81
N ARG A 80 7.02 -15.10 -10.95
CA ARG A 80 8.17 -15.00 -10.06
C ARG A 80 8.95 -13.71 -10.36
N LEU A 81 8.63 -12.66 -9.60
CA LEU A 81 9.30 -11.36 -9.66
C LEU A 81 10.16 -11.14 -8.42
N PRO A 82 11.36 -10.53 -8.54
CA PRO A 82 12.16 -10.14 -7.38
C PRO A 82 11.35 -9.25 -6.43
N GLY A 83 11.30 -9.63 -5.16
CA GLY A 83 10.59 -8.87 -4.12
C GLY A 83 9.07 -9.04 -4.11
N VAL A 84 8.50 -9.94 -4.93
CA VAL A 84 7.07 -10.27 -4.88
C VAL A 84 6.87 -11.58 -4.13
N VAL A 85 5.93 -11.58 -3.18
CA VAL A 85 5.52 -12.75 -2.41
C VAL A 85 4.00 -12.89 -2.54
N VAL A 86 3.56 -14.04 -3.03
CA VAL A 86 2.13 -14.39 -3.11
C VAL A 86 1.79 -15.32 -1.96
N LYS A 87 0.76 -14.98 -1.21
CA LYS A 87 0.20 -15.83 -0.15
C LYS A 87 -1.28 -16.07 -0.40
N SER A 88 -1.71 -17.30 -0.21
CA SER A 88 -3.12 -17.66 -0.02
C SER A 88 -3.48 -17.39 1.44
N SER A 89 -4.61 -16.72 1.68
CA SER A 89 -5.18 -16.34 2.99
C SER A 89 -4.92 -14.92 3.52
N LYS A 90 -5.85 -14.50 4.37
CA LYS A 90 -5.87 -13.27 5.18
C LYS A 90 -4.85 -13.25 6.33
N HIS A 91 -4.18 -14.36 6.60
CA HIS A 91 -3.19 -14.44 7.68
C HIS A 91 -1.94 -13.62 7.28
N ASP A 92 -1.47 -12.72 8.14
CA ASP A 92 -0.34 -11.79 7.88
C ASP A 92 -0.64 -10.64 6.87
N LEU A 93 -1.85 -10.09 6.91
CA LEU A 93 -2.16 -8.80 6.26
C LEU A 93 -1.64 -7.61 7.07
N PHE A 94 -1.74 -7.66 8.40
CA PHE A 94 -1.46 -6.53 9.29
C PHE A 94 -0.09 -6.64 9.96
N THR A 95 0.52 -5.50 10.28
CA THR A 95 1.73 -5.40 11.09
C THR A 95 1.71 -4.07 11.85
N GLY A 96 2.00 -4.12 13.16
CA GLY A 96 1.91 -2.92 14.00
C GLY A 96 0.51 -2.30 14.01
N LEU A 97 0.45 -0.98 14.26
CA LEU A 97 -0.80 -0.22 14.37
C LEU A 97 -1.57 -0.20 13.05
N VAL A 98 -2.86 -0.52 13.07
CA VAL A 98 -3.74 -0.50 11.90
C VAL A 98 -4.42 0.86 11.77
N ILE A 99 -4.04 1.59 10.73
CA ILE A 99 -4.43 2.98 10.50
C ILE A 99 -5.34 3.05 9.28
N GLY A 100 -6.45 3.76 9.37
CA GLY A 100 -7.39 3.97 8.29
C GLY A 100 -7.47 5.42 7.83
N PRO A 101 -8.26 5.67 6.77
CA PRO A 101 -8.42 7.01 6.20
C PRO A 101 -9.38 7.91 6.99
N SER A 102 -10.22 7.35 7.86
CA SER A 102 -11.19 8.13 8.65
C SER A 102 -10.50 9.09 9.62
N ASP A 103 -11.23 10.03 10.21
CA ASP A 103 -10.72 10.92 11.25
C ASP A 103 -11.01 10.44 12.69
N LYS A 104 -11.59 9.25 12.84
CA LYS A 104 -11.86 8.62 14.13
C LYS A 104 -10.56 8.33 14.87
N GLU A 105 -10.52 8.70 16.15
CA GLU A 105 -9.40 8.40 17.07
C GLU A 105 -8.04 8.74 16.45
N ARG A 106 -7.83 10.01 16.06
CA ARG A 106 -6.62 10.44 15.33
C ARG A 106 -5.33 9.94 15.96
N CYS A 107 -4.45 9.37 15.13
CA CYS A 107 -3.15 8.87 15.57
C CYS A 107 -2.00 9.40 14.71
N THR A 108 -0.79 9.20 15.22
CA THR A 108 0.45 9.50 14.49
C THR A 108 1.02 8.21 13.90
N PRO A 109 1.32 8.14 12.59
CA PRO A 109 1.80 6.92 11.96
C PRO A 109 3.30 6.70 12.28
N THR A 110 3.59 6.03 13.39
CA THR A 110 4.96 5.65 13.76
C THR A 110 5.23 4.19 13.34
N PRO A 111 6.25 3.90 12.52
CA PRO A 111 6.57 2.53 12.16
C PRO A 111 6.92 1.65 13.39
N PRO A 112 6.49 0.39 13.45
CA PRO A 112 5.72 -0.34 12.43
C PRO A 112 4.22 -0.03 12.43
N PHE A 113 3.64 0.09 11.22
CA PHE A 113 2.19 0.27 11.03
C PHE A 113 1.69 -0.37 9.73
N THR A 114 0.39 -0.62 9.65
CA THR A 114 -0.37 -0.90 8.42
C THR A 114 -1.35 0.22 8.14
N TYR A 115 -1.16 0.94 7.03
CA TYR A 115 -2.15 1.89 6.52
C TYR A 115 -3.08 1.19 5.53
N VAL A 116 -4.39 1.21 5.80
CA VAL A 116 -5.41 0.54 5.00
C VAL A 116 -5.91 1.49 3.92
N VAL A 117 -5.75 1.07 2.67
CA VAL A 117 -6.30 1.72 1.49
C VAL A 117 -7.47 0.89 0.98
N GLN A 118 -8.69 1.42 1.12
CA GLN A 118 -9.91 0.69 0.84
C GLN A 118 -10.45 1.01 -0.56
N LEU A 119 -10.36 0.05 -1.49
CA LEU A 119 -10.98 0.12 -2.82
C LEU A 119 -12.21 -0.80 -2.96
N GLU A 120 -12.33 -1.79 -2.08
CA GLU A 120 -13.44 -2.74 -2.00
C GLU A 120 -13.95 -2.85 -0.56
N GLY A 121 -15.22 -3.25 -0.40
CA GLY A 121 -15.83 -3.46 0.91
C GLY A 121 -15.14 -4.59 1.69
N TYR A 122 -14.48 -4.25 2.79
CA TYR A 122 -13.84 -5.20 3.70
C TYR A 122 -13.80 -4.61 5.11
N LYS A 123 -14.20 -5.39 6.10
CA LYS A 123 -14.12 -4.97 7.51
C LYS A 123 -12.69 -5.25 8.01
N ALA A 124 -11.80 -4.28 7.84
CA ALA A 124 -10.57 -4.22 8.60
C ALA A 124 -10.86 -3.53 9.94
N GLU A 125 -10.40 -4.11 11.05
CA GLU A 125 -10.43 -3.46 12.35
C GLU A 125 -9.34 -2.37 12.36
N VAL A 126 -9.77 -1.14 12.06
CA VAL A 126 -8.93 0.05 12.10
C VAL A 126 -8.90 0.56 13.53
N GLU A 127 -7.70 0.72 14.08
CA GLU A 127 -7.47 1.22 15.44
C GLU A 127 -7.53 2.75 15.49
N CYS A 128 -7.12 3.43 14.43
CA CYS A 128 -7.09 4.88 14.40
C CYS A 128 -7.08 5.47 12.99
N GLY A 129 -7.35 6.78 12.91
CA GLY A 129 -7.55 7.50 11.66
C GLY A 129 -6.56 8.63 11.41
N LEU A 130 -6.40 9.03 10.14
CA LEU A 130 -5.62 10.20 9.71
C LEU A 130 -6.45 11.32 9.07
N GLY A 131 -7.77 11.14 8.88
CA GLY A 131 -8.64 12.14 8.25
C GLY A 131 -8.32 12.40 6.78
N LEU A 132 -7.89 11.36 6.05
CA LEU A 132 -7.50 11.42 4.63
C LEU A 132 -8.57 10.87 3.69
N GLU A 133 -9.76 10.54 4.20
CA GLU A 133 -10.89 9.97 3.46
C GLU A 133 -11.33 10.76 2.22
N ARG A 134 -11.13 12.08 2.21
CA ARG A 134 -11.46 12.94 1.06
C ARG A 134 -10.40 12.92 -0.04
N LEU A 135 -9.21 12.40 0.25
CA LEU A 135 -8.13 12.34 -0.73
C LEU A 135 -8.27 11.08 -1.58
N PRO A 136 -7.88 11.14 -2.87
CA PRO A 136 -7.72 9.95 -3.69
C PRO A 136 -6.77 8.93 -3.02
N PRO A 137 -7.01 7.62 -3.14
CA PRO A 137 -6.23 6.57 -2.46
C PRO A 137 -4.71 6.69 -2.58
N HIS A 138 -4.20 7.00 -3.77
CA HIS A 138 -2.77 7.20 -4.01
C HIS A 138 -2.23 8.46 -3.33
N HIS A 139 -3.03 9.53 -3.24
CA HIS A 139 -2.65 10.74 -2.48
C HIS A 139 -2.61 10.48 -0.98
N GLN A 140 -3.52 9.65 -0.45
CA GLN A 140 -3.47 9.24 0.96
C GLN A 140 -2.13 8.59 1.30
N VAL A 141 -1.68 7.65 0.46
CA VAL A 141 -0.38 6.97 0.62
C VAL A 141 0.79 7.95 0.58
N VAL A 142 0.76 8.94 -0.32
CA VAL A 142 1.78 10.00 -0.37
C VAL A 142 1.80 10.79 0.94
N VAL A 143 0.64 11.25 1.43
CA VAL A 143 0.55 12.04 2.67
C VAL A 143 1.05 11.25 3.87
N VAL A 144 0.67 9.97 3.98
CA VAL A 144 1.17 9.07 5.03
C VAL A 144 2.69 8.97 4.97
N ASN A 145 3.26 8.72 3.78
CA ASN A 145 4.71 8.63 3.60
C ASN A 145 5.43 9.93 3.99
N ILE A 146 4.88 11.09 3.61
CA ILE A 146 5.43 12.40 3.97
C ILE A 146 5.40 12.61 5.49
N ASN A 147 4.28 12.32 6.14
CA ASN A 147 4.15 12.50 7.60
C ASN A 147 5.12 11.59 8.35
N VAL A 148 5.25 10.32 7.94
CA VAL A 148 6.23 9.39 8.51
C VAL A 148 7.66 9.90 8.30
N ASP A 149 8.01 10.36 7.09
CA ASP A 149 9.34 10.90 6.81
C ASP A 149 9.66 12.12 7.70
N ARG A 150 8.67 13.00 7.90
CA ARG A 150 8.81 14.19 8.77
C ARG A 150 9.03 13.78 10.22
N ILE A 151 8.25 12.83 10.75
CA ILE A 151 8.41 12.31 12.11
C ILE A 151 9.81 11.72 12.31
N LEU A 152 10.28 10.89 11.37
CA LEU A 152 11.61 10.27 11.44
C LEU A 152 12.75 11.31 11.36
N GLN A 153 12.49 12.49 10.80
CA GLN A 153 13.41 13.63 10.76
C GLN A 153 13.23 14.62 11.93
N GLY A 154 12.34 14.35 12.89
CA GLY A 154 12.02 15.27 13.99
C GLY A 154 11.26 16.53 13.56
N LYS A 155 10.57 16.51 12.42
CA LYS A 155 9.77 17.62 11.87
C LYS A 155 8.27 17.45 12.20
N PRO A 156 7.51 18.55 12.36
CA PRO A 156 6.06 18.49 12.63
C PRO A 156 5.30 17.91 11.42
N GLN A 157 4.15 17.26 11.62
CA GLN A 157 3.32 16.70 10.53
C GLN A 157 2.69 17.78 9.64
N LEU A 158 2.22 17.39 8.44
CA LEU A 158 1.43 18.25 7.54
C LEU A 158 0.02 18.51 8.07
#